data_AF-A0A0P9CYG3-F1
#
_entry.id   AF-A0A0P9CYG3-F1
#
_cell.length_a   1.000
_cell.length_b   1.000
_cell.length_c   1.000
_cell.angle_alpha   90.00
_cell.angle_beta   90.00
_cell.angle_gamma   90.00
#
_symmetry.space_group_name_H-M   'P 1'
#
loop_
_entity.id
_entity.type
_entity.pdbx_description
1 polymer ?
#
loop_
_entity_poly.entity_id
_entity_poly.type
_entity_poly.pdbx_seq_one_letter_code
_entity_poly.pdbx_strand_id
1 'polypeptide(L)'
;MGTLTPGMVAGSIRLPDRSGRLLSTWRFKGRQPLVLVLWDGAGTALLDAFAGRYPDYRAAGAEVLAIATTPPPEGDYPFPLLHDAEGVAARLAEQRPAVLVLDEQGELFHRKEGPEAARPDHEDLLEWVRFTFLQCEECGPHAENWPRRDPGL
;
A
#
# COMPACT_ATOMS: atom_id res chain seq x y z
N MET A 1 -16.67 -3.20 -14.41
CA MET A 1 -16.03 -3.56 -13.12
C MET A 1 -15.51 -2.26 -12.55
N GLY A 2 -15.94 -1.86 -11.36
CA GLY A 2 -15.54 -0.58 -10.76
C GLY A 2 -14.10 -0.63 -10.25
N THR A 3 -13.46 0.54 -10.20
CA THR A 3 -12.14 0.74 -9.58
C THR A 3 -12.24 0.69 -8.05
N LEU A 4 -11.15 0.31 -7.38
CA LEU A 4 -11.07 0.34 -5.92
C LEU A 4 -11.29 1.77 -5.37
N THR A 5 -12.17 1.92 -4.40
CA THR A 5 -12.43 3.18 -3.68
C THR A 5 -12.15 3.02 -2.18
N PRO A 6 -11.89 4.12 -1.45
CA PRO A 6 -11.71 4.03 0.00
C PRO A 6 -12.87 3.29 0.70
N GLY A 7 -12.54 2.47 1.70
CA GLY A 7 -13.48 1.55 2.36
C GLY A 7 -13.64 0.20 1.68
N MET A 8 -13.07 -0.03 0.49
CA MET A 8 -13.11 -1.32 -0.20
C MET A 8 -11.85 -2.13 0.07
N VAL A 9 -12.03 -3.44 0.24
CA VAL A 9 -10.92 -4.39 0.35
C VAL A 9 -10.39 -4.75 -1.03
N ALA A 10 -9.09 -4.51 -1.25
CA ALA A 10 -8.37 -5.01 -2.40
C ALA A 10 -8.36 -6.55 -2.37
N GLY A 11 -8.78 -7.18 -3.47
CA GLY A 11 -8.61 -8.62 -3.64
C GLY A 11 -7.14 -9.01 -3.55
N SER A 12 -6.86 -10.28 -3.25
CA SER A 12 -5.48 -10.78 -3.22
C SER A 12 -4.82 -10.59 -4.59
N ILE A 13 -3.76 -9.79 -4.64
CA ILE A 13 -2.94 -9.57 -5.83
C ILE A 13 -1.82 -10.59 -5.80
N ARG A 14 -1.63 -11.32 -6.90
CA ARG A 14 -0.55 -12.28 -7.05
C ARG A 14 0.17 -12.03 -8.36
N LEU A 15 1.37 -11.49 -8.28
CA LEU A 15 2.16 -11.08 -9.44
C LEU A 15 3.61 -11.54 -9.29
N PRO A 16 4.31 -11.88 -10.40
CA PRO A 16 5.73 -12.20 -10.36
C PRO A 16 6.57 -10.95 -10.07
N ASP A 17 7.60 -11.12 -9.24
CA ASP A 17 8.70 -10.15 -9.12
C ASP A 17 9.68 -10.26 -10.31
N ARG A 18 10.71 -9.40 -10.34
CA ARG A 18 11.73 -9.38 -11.40
C ARG A 18 12.48 -10.70 -11.60
N SER A 19 12.56 -11.54 -10.57
CA SER A 19 13.19 -12.87 -10.66
C SER A 19 12.22 -13.96 -11.15
N GLY A 20 10.96 -13.60 -11.44
CA GLY A 20 9.89 -14.53 -11.79
C GLY A 20 9.24 -15.19 -10.57
N ARG A 21 9.64 -14.83 -9.34
CA ARG A 21 9.04 -15.38 -8.13
C ARG A 21 7.70 -14.72 -7.86
N LEU A 22 6.66 -15.53 -7.73
CA LEU A 22 5.31 -15.05 -7.43
C LEU A 22 5.24 -14.49 -6.00
N LEU A 23 4.80 -13.24 -5.90
CA LEU A 23 4.52 -12.55 -4.66
C LEU A 23 3.01 -12.33 -4.53
N SER A 24 2.45 -12.70 -3.38
CA SER A 24 1.04 -12.47 -3.06
C SER A 24 0.91 -11.39 -1.99
N THR A 25 0.01 -10.42 -2.17
CA THR A 25 -0.28 -9.41 -1.13
C THR A 25 -0.86 -10.04 0.14
N TRP A 26 -1.44 -11.24 0.05
CA TRP A 26 -1.90 -12.02 1.20
C TRP A 26 -0.80 -12.24 2.26
N ARG A 27 0.48 -12.28 1.86
CA ARG A 27 1.60 -12.48 2.80
C ARG A 27 1.77 -11.35 3.83
N PHE A 28 1.19 -10.19 3.54
CA PHE A 28 1.19 -9.01 4.41
C PHE A 28 -0.11 -8.87 5.19
N LYS A 29 -1.14 -9.61 4.78
CA LYS A 29 -2.46 -9.53 5.41
C LYS A 29 -2.38 -9.94 6.87
N GLY A 30 -2.94 -9.11 7.76
CA GLY A 30 -2.89 -9.27 9.22
C GLY A 30 -1.51 -9.05 9.84
N ARG A 31 -0.57 -8.43 9.11
CA ARG A 31 0.80 -8.21 9.60
C ARG A 31 1.24 -6.75 9.50
N GLN A 32 0.96 -6.12 8.36
CA GLN A 32 1.37 -4.73 8.12
C GLN A 32 0.57 -4.10 6.96
N PRO A 33 0.34 -2.78 7.01
CA PRO A 33 -0.17 -1.99 5.90
C PRO A 33 0.68 -2.10 4.63
N LEU A 34 0.05 -1.84 3.50
CA LEU A 34 0.68 -1.82 2.18
C LEU A 34 0.52 -0.48 1.50
N VAL A 35 1.62 0.04 0.96
CA VAL A 35 1.60 1.14 0.00
C VAL A 35 1.84 0.56 -1.39
N LEU A 36 0.79 0.54 -2.22
CA LEU A 36 0.89 0.09 -3.61
C LEU A 36 1.22 1.27 -4.52
N VAL A 37 2.31 1.15 -5.27
CA VAL A 37 2.73 2.13 -6.27
C VAL A 37 2.46 1.54 -7.65
N LEU A 38 1.38 1.96 -8.31
CA LEU A 38 1.06 1.56 -9.67
C LEU A 38 1.82 2.48 -10.62
N TRP A 39 2.95 1.98 -11.10
CA TRP A 39 3.82 2.71 -12.01
C TRP A 39 3.30 2.59 -13.46
N ASP A 40 3.36 3.70 -14.19
CA ASP A 40 2.85 3.84 -15.55
C ASP A 40 3.86 3.46 -16.64
N GLY A 41 5.10 3.15 -16.25
CA GLY A 41 6.18 2.86 -17.19
C GLY A 41 7.03 4.09 -17.57
N ALA A 42 6.64 5.30 -17.14
CA ALA A 42 7.29 6.53 -17.54
C ALA A 42 8.36 6.97 -16.53
N GLY A 43 9.63 6.80 -16.90
CA GLY A 43 10.78 7.22 -16.09
C GLY A 43 10.87 6.54 -14.72
N THR A 44 11.95 6.79 -13.98
CA THR A 44 12.18 6.16 -12.66
C THR A 44 11.86 7.08 -11.49
N ALA A 45 11.60 8.37 -11.73
CA ALA A 45 11.51 9.39 -10.69
C ALA A 45 10.52 9.04 -9.55
N LEU A 46 9.37 8.45 -9.88
CA LEU A 46 8.41 7.99 -8.86
C LEU A 46 8.99 6.85 -8.01
N LEU A 47 9.59 5.85 -8.65
CA LEU A 47 10.20 4.71 -7.96
C LEU A 47 11.40 5.17 -7.12
N ASP A 48 12.21 6.09 -7.64
CA ASP A 48 13.36 6.69 -6.94
C ASP A 48 12.91 7.49 -5.71
N ALA A 49 11.82 8.25 -5.81
CA ALA A 49 11.23 8.98 -4.69
C ALA A 49 10.81 8.03 -3.56
N PHE A 50 10.11 6.94 -3.89
CA PHE A 50 9.79 5.90 -2.92
C PHE A 50 11.02 5.17 -2.38
N ALA A 51 12.06 4.98 -3.20
CA ALA A 51 13.30 4.32 -2.75
C ALA A 51 14.02 5.17 -1.71
N GLY A 52 14.09 6.49 -1.93
CA GLY A 52 14.68 7.45 -0.99
C GLY A 52 13.95 7.54 0.35
N ARG A 53 12.63 7.32 0.37
CA ARG A 53 11.78 7.34 1.58
C ARG A 53 11.42 5.96 2.12
N TYR A 54 11.92 4.89 1.51
CA TYR A 54 11.58 3.52 1.91
C TYR A 54 11.86 3.21 3.39
N PRO A 55 12.99 3.66 3.99
CA PRO A 55 13.23 3.46 5.43
C PRO A 55 12.13 4.04 6.31
N ASP A 56 11.49 5.15 5.92
CA ASP A 56 10.44 5.81 6.69
C ASP A 56 9.15 4.99 6.67
N TYR A 57 8.78 4.42 5.52
CA TYR A 57 7.64 3.48 5.43
C TYR A 57 7.87 2.23 6.26
N ARG A 58 9.09 1.69 6.25
CA ARG A 58 9.47 0.55 7.09
C ARG A 58 9.42 0.89 8.58
N ALA A 59 9.90 2.07 8.97
CA ALA A 59 9.83 2.55 10.34
C ALA A 59 8.39 2.79 10.80
N ALA A 60 7.51 3.20 9.89
CA ALA A 60 6.07 3.29 10.12
C ALA A 60 5.34 1.94 10.12
N GLY A 61 6.05 0.82 9.93
CA GLY A 61 5.47 -0.52 9.96
C GLY A 61 4.75 -0.93 8.68
N ALA A 62 4.93 -0.22 7.56
CA ALA A 62 4.35 -0.55 6.26
C ALA A 62 5.35 -1.20 5.30
N GLU A 63 4.83 -1.79 4.23
CA GLU A 63 5.63 -2.20 3.06
C GLU A 63 5.22 -1.45 1.81
N VAL A 64 6.20 -1.12 0.98
CA VAL A 64 5.97 -0.58 -0.35
C VAL A 64 6.00 -1.71 -1.37
N LEU A 65 5.05 -1.76 -2.29
CA LEU A 65 5.06 -2.66 -3.43
C LEU A 65 4.83 -1.85 -4.70
N ALA A 66 5.76 -1.93 -5.65
CA ALA A 66 5.56 -1.32 -6.96
C ALA A 66 4.99 -2.35 -7.93
N ILE A 67 4.00 -1.96 -8.73
CA ILE A 67 3.38 -2.76 -9.78
C ILE A 67 3.57 -2.06 -11.11
N ALA A 68 4.20 -2.74 -12.06
CA ALA A 68 4.54 -2.25 -13.39
C ALA A 68 3.81 -3.10 -14.44
N THR A 69 3.12 -2.47 -15.40
CA THR A 69 2.54 -3.20 -16.55
C THR A 69 3.50 -3.34 -17.74
N THR A 70 4.67 -2.71 -17.63
CA THR A 70 5.79 -2.87 -18.55
C THR A 70 6.93 -3.55 -17.79
N PRO A 71 7.93 -4.12 -18.50
CA PRO A 71 9.13 -4.61 -17.85
C PRO A 71 9.70 -3.54 -16.92
N PRO A 72 9.86 -3.82 -15.62
CA PRO A 72 10.32 -2.83 -14.65
C PRO A 72 11.73 -2.36 -15.02
N PRO A 73 12.08 -1.10 -14.70
CA PRO A 73 13.35 -0.53 -15.09
C PRO A 73 14.51 -1.27 -14.41
N GLU A 74 15.69 -1.22 -15.04
CA GLU A 74 16.91 -1.67 -14.40
C GLU A 74 17.23 -0.78 -13.19
N GLY A 75 17.68 -1.39 -12.10
CA GLY A 75 17.86 -0.71 -10.81
C GLY A 75 17.57 -1.61 -9.60
N ASP A 76 18.36 -1.43 -8.54
CA ASP A 76 18.17 -2.12 -7.26
C ASP A 76 17.30 -1.25 -6.35
N TYR A 77 15.99 -1.52 -6.37
CA TYR A 77 15.04 -0.87 -5.49
C TYR A 77 14.91 -1.66 -4.18
N PRO A 78 14.78 -0.97 -3.03
CA PRO A 78 14.74 -1.63 -1.72
C PRO A 78 13.38 -2.31 -1.43
N PHE A 79 12.43 -2.19 -2.35
CA PHE A 79 11.10 -2.82 -2.27
C PHE A 79 10.84 -3.72 -3.49
N PRO A 80 9.89 -4.67 -3.38
CA PRO A 80 9.49 -5.50 -4.51
C PRO A 80 8.88 -4.71 -5.67
N LEU A 81 9.40 -4.93 -6.88
CA LEU A 81 8.78 -4.52 -8.15
C LEU A 81 8.13 -5.74 -8.80
N LEU A 82 6.82 -5.66 -9.02
CA LEU A 82 5.98 -6.71 -9.57
C LEU A 82 5.60 -6.39 -11.02
N HIS A 83 5.56 -7.41 -11.87
CA HIS A 83 5.14 -7.27 -13.26
C HIS A 83 3.69 -7.72 -13.44
N ASP A 84 2.84 -6.81 -13.93
CA ASP A 84 1.42 -7.02 -14.18
C ASP A 84 1.12 -7.22 -15.67
N ALA A 85 1.26 -8.47 -16.11
CA ALA A 85 0.90 -8.86 -17.47
C ALA A 85 -0.62 -9.07 -17.67
N GLU A 86 -1.38 -9.28 -16.58
CA GLU A 86 -2.80 -9.63 -16.62
C GLU A 86 -3.75 -8.43 -16.40
N GLY A 87 -3.19 -7.23 -16.17
CA GLY A 87 -3.96 -5.99 -16.03
C GLY A 87 -4.65 -5.85 -14.67
N VAL A 88 -4.08 -6.42 -13.61
CA VAL A 88 -4.56 -6.23 -12.23
C VAL A 88 -4.56 -4.75 -11.83
N ALA A 89 -3.54 -3.99 -12.21
CA ALA A 89 -3.42 -2.56 -11.91
C ALA A 89 -4.62 -1.74 -12.43
N ALA A 90 -5.19 -2.11 -13.58
CA ALA A 90 -6.37 -1.44 -14.14
C ALA A 90 -7.66 -1.66 -13.32
N ARG A 91 -7.67 -2.63 -12.41
CA ARG A 91 -8.77 -2.83 -11.45
C ARG A 91 -8.57 -2.03 -10.16
N LEU A 92 -7.35 -1.56 -9.91
CA LEU A 92 -6.95 -0.88 -8.69
C LEU A 92 -7.01 0.65 -8.82
N ALA A 93 -6.75 1.19 -10.00
CA ALA A 93 -6.80 2.64 -10.28
C ALA A 93 -7.37 2.93 -11.67
N GLU A 94 -7.99 4.11 -11.83
CA GLU A 94 -8.52 4.59 -13.13
C GLU A 94 -7.41 5.20 -13.99
N GLN A 95 -6.50 5.92 -13.35
CA GLN A 95 -5.38 6.62 -13.96
C GLN A 95 -4.07 6.14 -13.34
N ARG A 96 -3.01 6.20 -14.14
CA ARG A 96 -1.65 5.91 -13.69
C ARG A 96 -0.73 7.10 -14.00
N PRO A 97 0.31 7.35 -13.18
CA PRO A 97 0.68 6.56 -11.99
C PRO A 97 -0.36 6.68 -10.88
N ALA A 98 -0.37 5.74 -9.94
CA ALA A 98 -1.24 5.78 -8.77
C ALA A 98 -0.52 5.30 -7.52
N VAL A 99 -0.92 5.84 -6.37
CA VAL A 99 -0.45 5.41 -5.06
C VAL A 99 -1.67 5.10 -4.19
N LEU A 100 -1.69 3.89 -3.63
CA LEU A 100 -2.77 3.41 -2.78
C LEU A 100 -2.20 3.06 -1.40
N VAL A 101 -2.86 3.47 -0.33
CA VAL A 101 -2.55 3.06 1.05
C VAL A 101 -3.61 2.09 1.52
N LEU A 102 -3.20 0.86 1.79
CA LEU A 102 -4.03 -0.21 2.31
C LEU A 102 -3.63 -0.53 3.76
N ASP A 103 -4.61 -0.84 4.61
CA ASP A 103 -4.35 -1.40 5.94
C ASP A 103 -3.85 -2.86 5.88
N GLU A 104 -3.66 -3.50 7.03
CA GLU A 104 -3.26 -4.90 7.07
C GLU A 104 -4.36 -5.88 6.64
N GLN A 105 -5.62 -5.49 6.54
CA GLN A 105 -6.72 -6.31 6.04
C GLN A 105 -6.83 -6.23 4.50
N GLY A 106 -6.17 -5.22 3.91
CA GLY A 106 -6.18 -4.88 2.49
C GLY A 106 -7.26 -3.85 2.13
N GLU A 107 -7.88 -3.19 3.10
CA GLU A 107 -8.84 -2.11 2.88
C GLU A 107 -8.14 -0.84 2.42
N LEU A 108 -8.68 -0.19 1.39
CA LEU A 108 -8.16 1.07 0.87
C LEU A 108 -8.55 2.23 1.79
N PHE A 109 -7.55 2.95 2.30
CA PHE A 109 -7.75 4.15 3.11
C PHE A 109 -7.50 5.43 2.32
N HIS A 110 -6.53 5.39 1.41
CA HIS A 110 -6.13 6.58 0.65
C HIS A 110 -5.70 6.23 -0.76
N ARG A 111 -6.04 7.08 -1.74
CA ARG A 111 -5.58 6.98 -3.13
C ARG A 111 -5.21 8.34 -3.71
N LYS A 112 -4.11 8.37 -4.47
CA LYS A 112 -3.75 9.44 -5.40
C LYS A 112 -3.54 8.84 -6.78
N GLU A 113 -3.91 9.56 -7.83
CA GLU A 113 -3.75 9.12 -9.22
C GLU A 113 -3.27 10.25 -10.13
N GLY A 114 -2.70 9.88 -11.28
CA GLY A 114 -2.24 10.83 -12.29
C GLY A 114 -1.15 11.77 -11.77
N PRO A 115 -1.22 13.09 -12.05
CA PRO A 115 -0.18 14.04 -11.66
C PRO A 115 0.10 14.10 -10.16
N GLU A 116 -0.91 13.89 -9.31
CA GLU A 116 -0.75 13.90 -7.84
C GLU A 116 0.05 12.69 -7.36
N ALA A 117 -0.13 11.54 -8.00
CA ALA A 117 0.65 10.35 -7.73
C ALA A 117 2.07 10.40 -8.31
N ALA A 118 2.28 11.16 -9.38
CA ALA A 118 3.60 11.31 -10.01
C ALA A 118 4.59 12.09 -9.13
N ARG A 119 4.08 12.89 -8.19
CA ARG A 119 4.87 13.67 -7.21
C ARG A 119 4.24 13.50 -5.83
N PRO A 120 4.37 12.31 -5.22
CA PRO A 120 3.69 12.01 -3.97
C PRO A 120 4.23 12.89 -2.85
N ASP A 121 3.32 13.46 -2.06
CA ASP A 121 3.65 13.97 -0.74
C ASP A 121 3.83 12.77 0.21
N HIS A 122 5.08 12.43 0.52
CA HIS A 122 5.41 11.29 1.34
C HIS A 122 5.00 11.47 2.81
N GLU A 123 4.95 12.70 3.32
CA GLU A 123 4.51 12.94 4.72
C GLU A 123 3.03 12.63 4.85
N ASP A 124 2.20 13.15 3.95
CA ASP A 124 0.76 12.84 3.91
C ASP A 124 0.52 11.32 3.75
N LEU A 125 1.24 10.64 2.86
CA LEU A 125 1.13 9.18 2.73
C LEU A 125 1.50 8.43 4.01
N LEU A 126 2.53 8.88 4.74
CA LEU A 126 2.93 8.30 6.02
C LEU A 126 1.91 8.60 7.12
N GLU A 127 1.25 9.76 7.10
CA GLU A 127 0.13 10.06 7.99
C GLU A 127 -1.04 9.10 7.75
N TRP A 128 -1.38 8.82 6.49
CA TRP A 128 -2.39 7.81 6.16
C TRP A 128 -2.01 6.40 6.61
N VAL A 129 -0.73 6.00 6.44
CA VAL A 129 -0.23 4.74 6.99
C VAL A 129 -0.38 4.68 8.51
N ARG A 130 -0.04 5.76 9.22
CA ARG A 130 -0.21 5.82 10.68
C ARG A 130 -1.69 5.76 11.07
N PHE A 131 -2.55 6.39 10.27
CA PHE A 131 -3.98 6.42 10.49
C PHE A 131 -4.61 5.02 10.41
N THR A 132 -4.13 4.12 9.54
CA THR A 132 -4.67 2.75 9.48
C THR A 132 -4.53 2.02 10.82
N PHE A 133 -3.41 2.21 11.53
CA PHE A 133 -3.20 1.59 12.85
C PHE A 133 -4.12 2.16 13.95
N LEU A 134 -4.56 3.41 13.82
CA LEU A 134 -5.48 4.03 14.80
C LEU A 134 -6.90 3.49 14.67
N GLN A 135 -7.26 2.89 13.53
CA GLN A 135 -8.56 2.28 13.30
C GLN A 135 -8.61 0.81 13.73
N CYS A 136 -7.47 0.18 14.02
CA CYS A 136 -7.42 -1.14 14.62
C CYS A 136 -7.93 -1.06 16.07
N GLU A 137 -9.18 -1.46 16.30
CA GLU A 137 -9.81 -1.48 17.64
C GLU A 137 -8.99 -2.30 18.67
N GLU A 138 -8.16 -3.26 18.22
CA GLU A 138 -7.29 -4.06 19.10
C GLU A 138 -5.90 -3.45 19.37
N CYS A 139 -5.49 -2.40 18.65
CA CYS A 139 -4.16 -1.77 18.83
C CYS A 139 -4.18 -0.56 19.77
N GLY A 140 -5.35 -0.17 20.28
CA GLY A 140 -5.45 0.84 21.32
C GLY A 140 -5.00 0.27 22.67
N PRO A 141 -4.06 0.89 23.40
CA PRO A 141 -3.79 0.57 24.81
C PRO A 141 -5.00 0.81 25.76
N HIS A 142 -6.15 1.19 25.19
CA HIS A 142 -7.41 1.45 25.89
C HIS A 142 -8.43 0.30 25.78
N ALA A 143 -8.23 -0.72 24.93
CA ALA A 143 -9.15 -1.86 24.86
C ALA A 143 -9.19 -2.65 26.20
N GLU A 144 -8.09 -2.62 26.98
CA GLU A 144 -8.01 -3.30 28.28
C GLU A 144 -8.29 -2.38 29.48
N ASN A 145 -8.43 -1.06 29.28
CA ASN A 145 -8.52 -0.08 30.37
C ASN A 145 -9.83 0.72 30.40
N TRP A 146 -10.88 0.23 29.75
CA TRP A 146 -12.22 0.75 29.97
C TRP A 146 -12.70 0.36 31.38
N PRO A 147 -13.20 1.28 32.22
CA PRO A 147 -13.72 0.89 33.52
C PRO A 147 -14.88 -0.09 33.29
N ARG A 148 -14.66 -1.36 33.66
CA ARG A 148 -15.77 -2.29 33.87
C ARG A 148 -16.68 -1.60 34.86
N ARG A 149 -17.87 -1.18 34.41
CA ARG A 149 -18.93 -0.82 35.32
C ARG A 149 -19.17 -2.05 36.19
N ASP A 150 -18.76 -1.98 37.45
CA ASP A 150 -19.14 -2.99 38.45
C ASP A 150 -20.68 -3.08 38.44
N PRO A 151 -21.27 -4.25 38.14
CA PRO A 151 -22.69 -4.46 38.38
C PRO A 151 -22.85 -4.76 39.87
N GLY A 152 -22.78 -3.72 40.70
CA GLY A 152 -22.86 -3.91 42.14
C GLY A 152 -22.85 -2.61 42.92
N LEU A 153 -23.97 -1.87 42.85
CA LEU A 153 -24.52 -1.04 43.93
C LEU A 153 -25.96 -0.65 43.61
#